data_AF-A0A2T2U6X9-F1
#
_entry.id   AF-A0A2T2U6X9-F1
#
_cell.length_a   1.000
_cell.length_b   1.000
_cell.length_c   1.000
_cell.angle_alpha   90.00
_cell.angle_beta   90.00
_cell.angle_gamma   90.00
#
_symmetry.space_group_name_H-M   'P 1'
#
loop_
_entity.id
_entity.type
_entity.pdbx_description
1 polymer ?
#
loop_
_entity_poly.entity_id
_entity_poly.type
_entity_poly.pdbx_seq_one_letter_code
_entity_poly.pdbx_strand_id
1 'polypeptide(L)' 'STRPDGAYGIEDVCLSIPCVVGLEGVEKRVDPELSDDERKALQASAQALHESRQGLQVEP' A
#
# COMPACT_ATOMS: atom_id res chain seq x y z
N SER A 1 -1.65 8.43 -2.32
CA SER A 1 -1.37 7.06 -1.86
C SER A 1 -1.76 6.09 -2.95
N THR A 2 -1.13 4.92 -3.00
CA THR A 2 -1.28 3.95 -4.08
C THR A 2 -1.54 2.56 -3.52
N ARG A 3 -2.38 1.76 -4.19
CA ARG A 3 -2.71 0.40 -3.76
C ARG A 3 -1.66 -0.59 -4.28
N PRO A 4 -1.04 -1.43 -3.42
CA PRO A 4 -0.02 -2.39 -3.84
C PRO A 4 -0.55 -3.57 -4.69
N ASP A 5 -1.86 -3.88 -4.63
CA ASP A 5 -2.52 -5.00 -5.32
C ASP A 5 -1.75 -6.33 -5.21
N GLY A 6 -1.37 -6.71 -3.98
CA GLY A 6 -0.62 -7.94 -3.70
C GLY A 6 0.90 -7.79 -3.72
N ALA A 7 1.43 -6.67 -4.24
CA ALA A 7 2.85 -6.37 -4.11
C ALA A 7 3.28 -6.35 -2.64
N TYR A 8 4.48 -6.85 -2.37
CA TYR A 8 5.02 -7.00 -1.02
C TYR A 8 4.22 -7.92 -0.07
N GLY A 9 3.24 -8.66 -0.60
CA GLY A 9 2.29 -9.46 0.19
C GLY A 9 1.26 -8.59 0.90
N ILE A 10 0.96 -7.39 0.37
CA ILE A 10 0.05 -6.42 0.97
C ILE A 10 -1.16 -6.22 0.07
N GLU A 11 -2.35 -6.37 0.64
CA GLU A 11 -3.63 -6.23 -0.06
C GLU A 11 -4.58 -5.32 0.71
N ASP A 12 -5.62 -4.85 0.04
CA ASP A 12 -6.73 -4.09 0.64
C ASP A 12 -6.34 -2.86 1.50
N VAL A 13 -5.24 -2.20 1.16
CA VAL A 13 -4.84 -0.93 1.77
C VAL A 13 -4.07 -0.06 0.76
N CYS A 14 -4.19 1.26 0.89
CA CYS A 14 -3.39 2.21 0.12
C CYS A 14 -2.21 2.70 0.96
N LEU A 15 -1.02 2.68 0.39
CA LEU A 15 0.24 3.04 1.05
C LEU A 15 1.03 4.05 0.22
N SER A 16 2.04 4.67 0.82
CA SER A 16 2.98 5.56 0.14
C SER A 16 4.08 4.76 -0.55
N ILE A 17 3.72 4.05 -1.63
CA ILE A 17 4.65 3.30 -2.49
C ILE A 17 4.96 4.08 -3.77
N PRO A 18 6.14 3.88 -4.39
CA PRO A 18 6.52 4.62 -5.59
C PRO A 18 5.66 4.22 -6.79
N CYS A 19 5.21 5.23 -7.54
CA CYS A 19 4.40 5.05 -8.72
C CYS A 19 4.65 6.17 -9.74
N VAL A 20 4.33 5.88 -11.00
CA VAL A 20 4.30 6.84 -12.10
C VAL A 20 2.90 7.43 -12.18
N VAL A 21 2.83 8.76 -12.25
CA VAL A 21 1.59 9.51 -12.36
C VAL A 21 1.54 10.19 -13.72
N GLY A 22 0.41 10.05 -14.41
CA GLY A 22 0.11 10.77 -15.64
C GLY A 22 -1.28 11.37 -15.62
N LEU A 23 -1.83 11.68 -16.81
CA LEU A 23 -3.07 12.43 -16.93
C LEU A 23 -4.27 11.72 -16.30
N GLU A 24 -4.28 10.38 -16.35
CA GLU A 24 -5.36 9.53 -15.83
C GLU A 24 -5.11 9.08 -14.37
N GLY A 25 -4.12 9.64 -13.70
CA GLY A 25 -3.75 9.28 -12.33
C GLY A 25 -2.57 8.31 -12.27
N VAL A 26 -2.68 7.24 -11.49
CA VAL A 26 -1.59 6.26 -11.35
C VAL A 26 -1.53 5.38 -12.59
N GLU A 27 -0.51 5.58 -13.42
CA GLU A 27 -0.32 4.81 -14.66
C GLU A 27 0.45 3.50 -14.42
N LYS A 28 1.38 3.52 -13.46
CA LYS A 28 2.23 2.36 -13.18
C LYS A 28 2.76 2.36 -11.76
N ARG A 29 2.87 1.18 -11.15
CA ARG A 29 3.63 0.98 -9.90
C ARG A 29 5.10 0.67 -10.18
N VAL A 30 5.94 1.12 -9.27
CA VAL A 30 7.37 0.76 -9.25
C VAL A 30 7.59 -0.05 -8.00
N ASP A 31 7.88 -1.35 -8.17
CA ASP A 31 8.04 -2.27 -7.04
C ASP A 31 9.53 -2.68 -6.93
N PRO A 32 10.41 -1.82 -6.35
CA PRO A 32 11.81 -2.20 -6.14
C PRO A 32 11.92 -3.40 -5.22
N GLU A 33 13.01 -4.15 -5.36
CA GLU A 33 13.40 -5.16 -4.38
C GLU A 33 13.70 -4.47 -3.05
N LEU A 34 13.10 -5.01 -1.98
CA LEU A 34 13.31 -4.57 -0.62
C LEU A 34 14.13 -5.62 0.12
N SER A 35 14.98 -5.17 1.03
CA SER A 35 15.56 -6.06 2.03
C SER A 35 14.47 -6.71 2.89
N ASP A 36 14.80 -7.81 3.56
CA ASP A 36 13.86 -8.49 4.45
C ASP A 36 13.34 -7.57 5.56
N ASP A 37 14.20 -6.68 6.07
CA ASP A 37 13.85 -5.75 7.14
C ASP A 37 12.93 -4.62 6.65
N GLU A 38 13.20 -4.05 5.47
CA GLU A 38 12.31 -3.06 4.84
C GLU A 38 10.96 -3.67 4.49
N ARG A 39 10.94 -4.91 3.98
CA ARG A 39 9.70 -5.64 3.69
C ARG A 39 8.87 -5.83 4.96
N LYS A 40 9.49 -6.28 6.06
CA LYS A 40 8.81 -6.43 7.35
C LYS A 40 8.27 -5.10 7.87
N ALA A 41 9.05 -4.02 7.76
CA ALA A 41 8.62 -2.70 8.18
C ALA A 41 7.44 -2.18 7.34
N LEU A 42 7.46 -2.41 6.03
CA LEU A 42 6.37 -2.03 5.13
C LEU A 42 5.08 -2.81 5.45
N GLN A 43 5.18 -4.10 5.74
CA GLN A 43 4.05 -4.94 6.17
C GLN A 43 3.49 -4.48 7.53
N ALA A 44 4.35 -4.09 8.47
CA ALA A 44 3.91 -3.52 9.74
C ALA A 44 3.15 -2.19 9.55
N SER A 45 3.59 -1.34 8.61
CA SER A 45 2.87 -0.11 8.24
C SER A 45 1.49 -0.42 7.63
N ALA A 46 1.40 -1.43 6.77
CA ALA A 46 0.13 -1.90 6.21
C ALA A 46 -0.85 -2.34 7.32
N GLN A 47 -0.36 -3.12 8.28
CA GLN A 47 -1.15 -3.61 9.40
C GLN A 47 -1.71 -2.47 10.26
N ALA A 48 -0.89 -1.46 10.58
CA ALA A 48 -1.34 -0.30 11.36
C ALA A 48 -2.47 0.48 10.66
N LEU A 49 -2.42 0.58 9.32
CA LEU A 49 -3.48 1.21 8.54
C LEU A 49 -4.76 0.37 8.50
N HIS A 50 -4.65 -0.97 8.41
CA HIS A 50 -5.82 -1.84 8.50
C HIS A 50 -6.54 -1.68 9.83
N GLU A 51 -5.80 -1.70 10.94
CA GLU A 51 -6.35 -1.51 12.28
C GLU A 51 -7.05 -0.16 12.42
N SER A 52 -6.39 0.90 11.94
CA SER A 52 -6.96 2.26 11.95
C SER A 52 -8.26 2.35 11.15
N ARG A 53 -8.36 1.64 10.01
CA ARG A 53 -9.53 1.64 9.13
C ARG A 53 -10.73 0.90 9.72
N GLN A 54 -10.53 -0.11 10.57
CA GLN A 54 -11.63 -0.89 11.16
C GLN A 54 -12.63 -0.01 11.94
N GLY A 55 -12.16 1.06 12.57
CA GLY A 55 -13.02 2.02 13.27
C GLY A 55 -13.73 3.05 12.38
N LEU A 56 -13.49 3.02 11.06
CA LEU A 56 -13.94 4.03 10.10
C LEU A 56 -14.84 3.44 8.99
N GLN A 57 -15.31 2.20 9.14
CA GLN A 57 -16.19 1.59 8.16
C GLN A 57 -17.47 2.43 8.02
N VAL A 58 -17.69 2.96 6.81
CA VAL A 58 -18.90 3.70 6.46
C VAL A 58 -19.89 2.70 5.87
N GLU A 59 -21.10 2.63 6.40
CA GLU A 59 -22.17 1.82 5.82
C GLU A 59 -22.52 2.36 4.41
N PRO A 60 -22.95 1.48 3.48
CA PRO A 60 -23.15 1.82 2.08
C PRO A 60 -24.24 2.87 1.82
#